data_AF-A0A165BZ80-F1
#
_entry.id   AF-A0A165BZ80-F1
#
_cell.length_a   1.000
_cell.length_b   1.000
_cell.length_c   1.000
_cell.angle_alpha   90.00
_cell.angle_beta   90.00
_cell.angle_gamma   90.00
#
_symmetry.space_group_name_H-M   'P 1'
#
loop_
_entity.id
_entity.type
_entity.pdbx_description
1 polymer ?
#
loop_
_entity_poly.entity_id
_entity_poly.type
_entity_poly.pdbx_seq_one_letter_code
_entity_poly.pdbx_strand_id
1 'polypeptide(L)'
;METPGEVCKWLVYSLLCVAADAFDTILSVVASNGTPKPSLLPSDVDELGDNQILELRQKAPDLPASNGIFWITPHTKGKASQDFEEDAADASEANTLNLVFVKTSIPVPRIRRVVKRKWDHLIVMDYVRGPTLAEIWPKSSIWKKIYVAFTLHRYVRQLRCLKASPTTPPGPLSVQGPRTCESPISVRSSPWTIRLVCGTFDLFQRMVQNGIGLGSSSRRRSVEERVIR
;
A
#
# COMPACT_ATOMS: atom_id res chain seq x y z
N MET A 1 0.60 4.21 -37.84
CA MET A 1 1.92 4.88 -37.88
C MET A 1 2.10 5.54 -36.54
N GLU A 2 2.84 4.91 -35.63
CA GLU A 2 3.19 5.53 -34.34
C GLU A 2 4.17 6.67 -34.59
N THR A 3 3.99 7.78 -33.86
CA THR A 3 4.88 8.93 -34.03
C THR A 3 6.24 8.64 -33.40
N PRO A 4 7.36 9.15 -33.95
CA PRO A 4 8.71 8.90 -33.41
C PRO A 4 8.87 9.29 -31.92
N GLY A 5 8.00 10.18 -31.42
CA GLY A 5 7.94 10.55 -30.00
C GLY A 5 7.31 9.48 -29.08
N GLU A 6 6.43 8.63 -29.58
CA GLU A 6 5.77 7.57 -28.80
C GLU A 6 6.69 6.37 -28.59
N VAL A 7 7.44 5.98 -29.63
CA VAL A 7 8.45 4.92 -29.56
C VAL A 7 9.57 5.29 -28.58
N CYS A 8 10.01 6.55 -28.59
CA CYS A 8 11.04 7.04 -27.67
C CYS A 8 10.55 7.00 -26.21
N LYS A 9 9.29 7.37 -25.95
CA LYS A 9 8.68 7.24 -24.62
C LYS A 9 8.61 5.79 -24.19
N TRP A 10 8.15 4.88 -25.05
CA TRP A 10 8.06 3.45 -24.75
C TRP A 10 9.42 2.85 -24.40
N LEU A 11 10.48 3.18 -25.14
CA LEU A 11 11.83 2.73 -24.85
C LEU A 11 12.32 3.24 -23.49
N VAL A 12 12.08 4.51 -23.16
CA VAL A 12 12.43 5.07 -21.86
C VAL A 12 11.67 4.36 -20.73
N TYR A 13 10.38 4.08 -20.90
CA TYR A 13 9.61 3.30 -19.91
C TYR A 13 10.16 1.89 -19.72
N SER A 14 10.44 1.17 -20.81
CA SER A 14 11.00 -0.17 -20.76
C SER A 14 12.36 -0.18 -20.05
N LEU A 15 13.21 0.81 -20.34
CA LEU A 15 14.53 0.93 -19.72
C LEU A 15 14.45 1.31 -18.24
N LEU A 16 13.50 2.17 -17.85
CA LEU A 16 13.20 2.47 -16.45
C LEU A 16 12.64 1.26 -15.69
N CYS A 17 11.80 0.44 -16.33
CA CYS A 17 11.30 -0.81 -15.75
C CYS A 17 12.44 -1.81 -15.52
N VAL A 18 13.30 -2.01 -16.53
CA VAL A 18 14.48 -2.89 -16.41
C VAL A 18 15.44 -2.37 -15.35
N ALA A 19 15.70 -1.07 -15.31
CA ALA A 19 16.51 -0.45 -14.28
C ALA A 19 15.88 -0.65 -12.90
N ALA A 20 14.56 -0.46 -12.75
CA ALA A 20 13.84 -0.70 -11.50
C ALA A 20 13.96 -2.16 -11.04
N ASP A 21 13.88 -3.12 -11.95
CA ASP A 21 14.04 -4.54 -11.66
C ASP A 21 15.48 -4.90 -11.27
N ALA A 22 16.47 -4.31 -11.94
CA ALA A 22 17.89 -4.48 -11.61
C ALA A 22 18.22 -3.84 -10.24
N PHE A 23 17.73 -2.63 -9.98
CA PHE A 23 17.84 -1.98 -8.68
C PHE A 23 17.10 -2.74 -7.59
N ASP A 24 15.96 -3.36 -7.87
CA ASP A 24 15.25 -4.23 -6.92
C ASP A 24 16.06 -5.48 -6.60
N THR A 25 16.70 -6.09 -7.61
CA THR A 25 17.61 -7.23 -7.41
C THR A 25 18.79 -6.82 -6.54
N ILE A 26 19.43 -5.69 -6.85
CA ILE A 26 20.57 -5.16 -6.07
C ILE A 26 20.13 -4.77 -4.65
N LEU A 27 19.00 -4.10 -4.49
CA LEU A 27 18.44 -3.75 -3.18
C LEU A 27 17.98 -4.98 -2.41
N SER A 28 17.53 -6.05 -3.06
CA SER A 28 17.19 -7.30 -2.36
C SER A 28 18.43 -8.00 -1.82
N VAL A 29 19.57 -7.86 -2.51
CA VAL A 29 20.87 -8.42 -2.11
C VAL A 29 21.55 -7.55 -1.05
N VAL A 30 21.48 -6.22 -1.18
CA VAL A 30 22.13 -5.25 -0.28
C VAL A 30 21.26 -4.91 0.92
N ALA A 31 19.95 -4.72 0.72
CA ALA A 31 18.98 -4.58 1.81
C ALA A 31 18.46 -5.97 2.23
N SER A 32 19.38 -6.76 2.79
CA SER A 32 19.07 -7.73 3.85
C SER A 32 18.59 -7.03 5.14
N ASN A 33 18.20 -5.75 5.07
CA ASN A 33 17.49 -5.07 6.14
C ASN A 33 16.08 -5.64 6.17
N GLY A 34 15.96 -6.81 6.81
CA GLY A 34 14.69 -7.32 7.28
C GLY A 34 14.04 -6.20 8.06
N THR A 35 13.04 -5.56 7.45
CA THR A 35 12.10 -4.75 8.19
C THR A 35 11.69 -5.62 9.38
N PRO A 36 11.88 -5.19 10.63
CA PRO A 36 11.59 -6.02 11.78
C PRO A 36 10.14 -6.46 11.63
N LYS A 37 9.93 -7.75 11.35
CA LYS A 37 8.59 -8.31 11.49
C LYS A 37 8.20 -7.98 12.92
N PRO A 38 7.00 -7.42 13.16
CA PRO A 38 6.48 -7.21 14.50
C PRO A 38 6.85 -8.41 15.35
N SER A 39 7.57 -8.14 16.44
CA SER A 39 8.21 -9.17 17.24
C SER A 39 7.20 -10.28 17.56
N LEU A 40 7.61 -11.54 17.46
CA LEU A 40 6.77 -12.69 17.83
C LEU A 40 6.40 -12.70 19.33
N LEU A 41 6.80 -11.67 20.08
CA LEU A 41 6.52 -11.48 21.48
C LEU A 41 5.00 -11.55 21.75
N PRO A 42 4.63 -12.13 22.91
CA PRO A 42 3.27 -12.08 23.41
C PRO A 42 2.78 -10.63 23.47
N SER A 43 1.54 -10.41 23.05
CA SER A 43 0.84 -9.15 23.22
C SER A 43 0.01 -9.18 24.50
N ASP A 44 -0.27 -8.01 25.04
CA ASP A 44 -1.16 -7.82 26.19
C ASP A 44 -2.60 -8.31 25.96
N VAL A 45 -3.00 -8.44 24.70
CA VAL A 45 -4.31 -8.99 24.29
C VAL A 45 -4.34 -10.50 24.15
N ASP A 46 -3.19 -11.19 24.12
CA ASP A 46 -3.13 -12.63 23.82
C ASP A 46 -3.69 -13.48 25.00
N GLU A 47 -3.64 -12.94 26.23
CA GLU A 47 -4.19 -13.57 27.44
C GLU A 47 -5.67 -13.24 27.69
N LEU A 48 -6.23 -12.25 26.98
CA LEU A 48 -7.59 -11.79 27.21
C LEU A 48 -8.63 -12.72 26.56
N GLY A 49 -9.79 -12.88 27.20
CA GLY A 49 -10.94 -13.57 26.60
C GLY A 49 -11.69 -12.70 25.59
N ASP A 50 -12.51 -13.30 24.72
CA ASP A 50 -13.32 -12.56 23.74
C ASP A 50 -14.22 -11.53 24.40
N ASN A 51 -14.90 -11.91 25.49
CA ASN A 51 -15.78 -11.00 26.24
C ASN A 51 -15.04 -9.79 26.81
N GLN A 52 -13.82 -9.98 27.31
CA GLN A 52 -12.99 -8.89 27.82
C GLN A 52 -12.58 -7.92 26.70
N ILE A 53 -12.25 -8.45 25.52
CA ILE A 53 -11.93 -7.63 24.34
C ILE A 53 -13.16 -6.83 23.87
N LEU A 54 -14.36 -7.42 23.94
CA LEU A 54 -15.61 -6.73 23.65
C LEU A 54 -15.89 -5.60 24.66
N GLU A 55 -15.63 -5.82 25.94
CA GLU A 55 -15.75 -4.80 26.98
C GLU A 55 -14.72 -3.67 26.80
N LEU A 56 -13.47 -4.00 26.45
CA LEU A 56 -12.44 -3.01 26.16
C LEU A 56 -12.83 -2.13 24.98
N ARG A 57 -13.42 -2.70 23.92
CA ARG A 57 -13.98 -1.89 22.82
C ARG A 57 -15.01 -0.88 23.33
N GLN A 58 -15.94 -1.30 24.19
CA GLN A 58 -17.01 -0.40 24.66
C GLN A 58 -16.47 0.78 25.46
N LYS A 59 -15.34 0.58 26.14
CA LYS A 59 -14.66 1.62 26.94
C LYS A 59 -13.65 2.44 26.13
N ALA A 60 -13.29 1.99 24.93
CA ALA A 60 -12.22 2.58 24.15
C ALA A 60 -12.66 3.91 23.51
N PRO A 61 -11.77 4.92 23.46
CA PRO A 61 -12.01 6.10 22.66
C PRO A 61 -11.89 5.77 21.17
N ASP A 62 -12.82 6.29 20.38
CA ASP A 62 -12.74 6.25 18.93
C ASP A 62 -11.55 7.09 18.44
N LEU A 63 -10.90 6.62 17.38
CA LEU A 63 -9.85 7.38 16.72
C LEU A 63 -10.48 8.46 15.82
N PRO A 64 -10.20 9.76 16.04
CA PRO A 64 -10.90 10.87 15.40
C PRO A 64 -10.67 10.99 13.87
N ALA A 65 -9.84 10.12 13.29
CA ALA A 65 -9.48 10.16 11.87
C ALA A 65 -9.84 8.87 11.10
N SER A 66 -10.51 7.90 11.74
CA SER A 66 -10.77 6.60 11.09
C SER A 66 -12.09 5.98 11.54
N ASN A 67 -13.06 5.92 10.62
CA ASN A 67 -14.31 5.21 10.84
C ASN A 67 -14.03 3.73 11.13
N GLY A 68 -14.39 3.26 12.32
CA GLY A 68 -14.33 1.84 12.68
C GLY A 68 -12.97 1.32 13.14
N ILE A 69 -12.01 2.19 13.49
CA ILE A 69 -10.75 1.79 14.17
C ILE A 69 -10.71 2.42 15.57
N PHE A 70 -10.34 1.62 16.56
CA PHE A 70 -10.29 2.03 17.96
C PHE A 70 -9.11 1.38 18.68
N TRP A 71 -8.76 1.91 19.84
CA TRP A 71 -7.70 1.35 20.69
C TRP A 71 -8.22 0.19 21.53
N ILE A 72 -7.50 -0.92 21.59
CA ILE A 72 -7.76 -1.97 22.61
C ILE A 72 -6.77 -1.77 23.76
N THR A 73 -5.49 -1.71 23.41
CA THR A 73 -4.38 -1.39 24.31
C THR A 73 -3.43 -0.40 23.63
N PRO A 74 -2.42 0.17 24.32
CA PRO A 74 -1.47 1.10 23.70
C PRO A 74 -0.69 0.52 22.51
N HIS A 75 -0.64 -0.81 22.39
CA HIS A 75 0.11 -1.52 21.36
C HIS A 75 -0.78 -2.22 20.33
N THR A 76 -2.09 -2.27 20.56
CA THR A 76 -3.03 -3.02 19.71
C THR A 76 -4.25 -2.18 19.34
N LYS A 77 -4.72 -2.38 18.11
CA LYS A 77 -5.90 -1.72 17.58
C LYS A 77 -6.96 -2.73 17.21
N GLY A 78 -8.21 -2.32 17.41
CA GLY A 78 -9.39 -3.00 16.93
C GLY A 78 -9.89 -2.35 15.65
N LYS A 79 -10.32 -3.17 14.69
CA LYS A 79 -11.04 -2.75 13.50
C LYS A 79 -12.27 -3.62 13.28
N ALA A 80 -13.41 -3.03 12.98
CA ALA A 80 -14.58 -3.78 12.51
C ALA A 80 -14.34 -4.28 11.07
N SER A 81 -14.64 -5.55 10.81
CA SER A 81 -14.55 -6.13 9.47
C SER A 81 -15.52 -5.43 8.51
N GLN A 82 -15.12 -5.32 7.25
CA GLN A 82 -16.00 -4.80 6.19
C GLN A 82 -16.85 -5.89 5.53
N ASP A 83 -16.75 -7.14 6.01
CA ASP A 83 -17.58 -8.23 5.54
C ASP A 83 -19.01 -8.03 6.06
N PHE A 84 -19.99 -7.92 5.14
CA PHE A 84 -21.41 -7.74 5.47
C PHE A 84 -22.20 -9.06 5.59
N GLU A 85 -21.54 -10.20 5.38
CA GLU A 85 -22.15 -11.52 5.53
C GLU A 85 -22.32 -11.86 7.02
N GLU A 86 -23.56 -11.82 7.51
CA GLU A 86 -23.93 -12.07 8.91
C GLU A 86 -23.44 -13.44 9.43
N ASP A 87 -23.43 -14.44 8.55
CA ASP A 87 -23.08 -15.83 8.89
C ASP A 87 -21.63 -16.22 8.59
N ALA A 88 -20.79 -15.26 8.18
CA ALA A 88 -19.37 -15.55 7.95
C ALA A 88 -18.72 -16.13 9.22
N ALA A 89 -17.97 -17.23 9.08
CA ALA A 89 -17.23 -17.83 10.20
C ALA A 89 -15.86 -17.14 10.44
N ASP A 90 -15.40 -16.38 9.46
CA ASP A 90 -14.08 -15.76 9.41
C ASP A 90 -14.13 -14.40 8.71
N ALA A 91 -13.18 -13.53 9.04
CA ALA A 91 -13.02 -12.23 8.42
C ALA A 91 -12.05 -12.32 7.23
N SER A 92 -12.51 -11.96 6.03
CA SER A 92 -11.72 -12.07 4.79
C SER A 92 -10.50 -11.16 4.81
N GLU A 93 -10.64 -9.98 5.41
CA GLU A 93 -9.56 -9.03 5.65
C GLU A 93 -8.47 -9.63 6.56
N ALA A 94 -8.87 -10.31 7.64
CA ALA A 94 -7.93 -10.92 8.58
C ALA A 94 -7.13 -12.06 7.94
N ASN A 95 -7.81 -12.91 7.15
CA ASN A 95 -7.17 -13.98 6.40
C ASN A 95 -6.16 -13.45 5.38
N THR A 96 -6.54 -12.39 4.66
CA THR A 96 -5.68 -11.73 3.66
C THR A 96 -4.44 -11.14 4.32
N LEU A 97 -4.61 -10.41 5.43
CA LEU A 97 -3.49 -9.84 6.18
C LEU A 97 -2.55 -10.93 6.70
N ASN A 98 -3.10 -12.04 7.22
CA ASN A 98 -2.29 -13.17 7.66
C ASN A 98 -1.52 -13.81 6.49
N LEU A 99 -2.15 -14.01 5.34
CA LEU A 99 -1.48 -14.54 4.15
C LEU A 99 -0.32 -13.62 3.70
N VAL A 100 -0.57 -12.31 3.61
CA VAL A 100 0.45 -11.33 3.23
C VAL A 100 1.60 -11.32 4.23
N PHE A 101 1.31 -11.38 5.53
CA PHE A 101 2.31 -11.43 6.59
C PHE A 101 3.23 -12.66 6.49
N VAL A 102 2.64 -13.82 6.17
CA VAL A 102 3.37 -15.09 6.04
C VAL A 102 4.17 -15.14 4.75
N LYS A 103 3.58 -14.71 3.63
CA LYS A 103 4.13 -14.94 2.28
C LYS A 103 4.95 -13.79 1.72
N THR A 104 4.93 -12.61 2.34
CA THR A 104 5.64 -11.43 1.83
C THR A 104 6.59 -10.83 2.87
N SER A 105 7.42 -9.89 2.40
CA SER A 105 8.27 -9.04 3.25
C SER A 105 7.60 -7.72 3.63
N ILE A 106 6.34 -7.51 3.25
CA ILE A 106 5.62 -6.26 3.47
C ILE A 106 5.33 -6.12 4.98
N PRO A 107 5.63 -4.97 5.59
CA PRO A 107 5.30 -4.71 7.00
C PRO A 107 3.80 -4.44 7.14
N VAL A 108 3.01 -5.51 7.23
CA VAL A 108 1.58 -5.44 7.53
C VAL A 108 1.33 -5.63 9.03
N PRO A 109 0.24 -5.04 9.59
CA PRO A 109 -0.19 -5.33 10.95
C PRO A 109 -0.41 -6.83 11.14
N ARG A 110 0.17 -7.39 12.20
CA ARG A 110 -0.08 -8.79 12.56
C ARG A 110 -1.46 -8.90 13.18
N ILE A 111 -2.26 -9.83 12.68
CA ILE A 111 -3.53 -10.19 13.32
C ILE A 111 -3.21 -10.98 14.59
N ARG A 112 -3.71 -10.49 15.73
CA ARG A 112 -3.61 -11.17 17.03
C ARG A 112 -4.84 -12.03 17.28
N ARG A 113 -6.02 -11.49 16.98
CA ARG A 113 -7.29 -12.17 17.23
C ARG A 113 -8.39 -11.70 16.28
N VAL A 114 -9.35 -12.56 16.02
CA VAL A 114 -10.60 -12.23 15.34
C VAL A 114 -11.74 -12.67 16.26
N VAL A 115 -12.60 -11.73 16.64
CA VAL A 115 -13.73 -11.95 17.56
C VAL A 115 -15.03 -11.81 16.77
N LYS A 116 -15.80 -12.89 16.66
CA LYS A 116 -17.12 -12.86 16.00
C LYS A 116 -18.14 -12.09 16.84
N ARG A 117 -18.92 -11.24 16.19
CA ARG A 117 -20.06 -10.53 16.77
C ARG A 117 -21.33 -10.93 16.02
N LYS A 118 -22.46 -10.29 16.38
CA LYS A 118 -23.76 -10.57 15.76
C LYS A 118 -23.79 -10.27 14.26
N TRP A 119 -23.15 -9.18 13.82
CA TRP A 119 -23.26 -8.66 12.45
C TRP A 119 -21.91 -8.48 11.73
N ASP A 120 -20.80 -8.54 12.48
CA ASP A 120 -19.46 -8.26 11.99
C ASP A 120 -18.41 -9.05 12.78
N HIS A 121 -17.16 -8.96 12.35
CA HIS A 121 -16.00 -9.46 13.09
C HIS A 121 -15.19 -8.29 13.61
N LEU A 122 -14.75 -8.37 14.86
CA LEU A 122 -13.70 -7.48 15.37
C LEU A 122 -12.34 -8.12 15.09
N ILE A 123 -11.54 -7.44 14.28
CA ILE A 123 -10.15 -7.79 13.99
C ILE A 123 -9.25 -7.02 14.95
N VAL A 124 -8.53 -7.73 15.82
CA VAL A 124 -7.53 -7.17 16.74
C VAL A 124 -6.15 -7.38 16.13
N MET A 125 -5.39 -6.30 15.98
CA MET A 125 -4.10 -6.30 15.29
C MET A 125 -3.07 -5.39 15.98
N ASP A 126 -1.80 -5.63 15.69
CA ASP A 126 -0.70 -4.80 16.20
C ASP A 126 -0.75 -3.37 15.63
N TYR A 127 -0.49 -2.38 16.47
CA TYR A 127 -0.36 -1.00 16.03
C TYR A 127 1.00 -0.75 15.37
N VAL A 128 0.98 -0.42 14.08
CA VAL A 128 2.17 0.03 13.35
C VAL A 128 2.44 1.49 13.70
N ARG A 129 3.52 1.72 14.46
CA ARG A 129 3.98 3.06 14.82
C ARG A 129 4.64 3.75 13.64
N GLY A 130 4.29 5.01 13.43
CA GLY A 130 4.96 5.87 12.48
C GLY A 130 4.05 6.94 11.91
N PRO A 131 4.63 8.03 11.40
CA PRO A 131 3.87 9.03 10.66
C PRO A 131 3.37 8.44 9.34
N THR A 132 2.21 8.92 8.88
CA THR A 132 1.69 8.47 7.59
C THR A 132 2.59 8.93 6.45
N LEU A 133 2.58 8.19 5.33
CA LEU A 133 3.36 8.59 4.16
C LEU A 133 2.97 10.00 3.69
N ALA A 134 1.69 10.36 3.78
CA ALA A 134 1.18 11.69 3.43
C ALA A 134 1.84 12.82 4.22
N GLU A 135 2.11 12.61 5.52
CA GLU A 135 2.76 13.60 6.39
C GLU A 135 4.25 13.76 6.08
N ILE A 136 4.96 12.65 5.83
CA ILE A 136 6.41 12.67 5.61
C ILE A 136 6.81 12.93 4.17
N TRP A 137 5.93 12.66 3.20
CA TRP A 137 6.21 12.82 1.78
C TRP A 137 6.69 14.22 1.40
N PRO A 138 6.00 15.33 1.78
CA PRO A 138 6.45 16.67 1.43
C PRO A 138 7.79 17.03 2.08
N LYS A 139 8.06 16.51 3.28
CA LYS A 139 9.28 16.77 4.06
C LYS A 139 10.47 15.88 3.65
N SER A 140 10.26 14.90 2.79
CA SER A 140 11.28 13.93 2.40
C SER A 140 12.18 14.44 1.28
N SER A 141 13.47 14.12 1.38
CA SER A 141 14.45 14.39 0.30
C SER A 141 14.08 13.61 -0.97
N ILE A 142 14.58 14.08 -2.12
CA ILE A 142 14.35 13.44 -3.43
C ILE A 142 14.80 11.97 -3.40
N TRP A 143 15.98 11.70 -2.85
CA TRP A 143 16.50 10.34 -2.67
C TRP A 143 15.58 9.46 -1.82
N LYS A 144 15.03 9.99 -0.72
CA LYS A 144 14.08 9.25 0.12
C LYS A 144 12.77 8.95 -0.59
N LYS A 145 12.27 9.90 -1.41
CA LYS A 145 11.07 9.67 -2.24
C LYS A 145 11.31 8.59 -3.30
N ILE A 146 12.47 8.61 -3.95
CA ILE A 146 12.88 7.58 -4.91
C ILE A 146 12.94 6.21 -4.21
N TYR A 147 13.59 6.12 -3.05
CA TYR A 147 13.67 4.88 -2.26
C TYR A 147 12.29 4.35 -1.87
N VAL A 148 11.38 5.22 -1.40
CA VAL A 148 10.01 4.81 -1.06
C VAL A 148 9.26 4.34 -2.30
N ALA A 149 9.40 5.02 -3.44
CA ALA A 149 8.76 4.61 -4.69
C ALA A 149 9.20 3.20 -5.13
N PHE A 150 10.51 2.92 -5.07
CA PHE A 150 11.03 1.57 -5.36
C PHE A 150 10.53 0.53 -4.36
N THR A 151 10.50 0.86 -3.07
CA THR A 151 9.99 -0.04 -2.02
C THR A 151 8.51 -0.39 -2.27
N LEU A 152 7.68 0.60 -2.60
CA LEU A 152 6.27 0.38 -2.93
C LEU A 152 6.11 -0.45 -4.20
N HIS A 153 6.93 -0.20 -5.22
CA HIS A 153 6.92 -0.99 -6.46
C HIS A 153 7.23 -2.47 -6.18
N ARG A 154 8.27 -2.75 -5.36
CA ARG A 154 8.61 -4.10 -4.90
C ARG A 154 7.46 -4.75 -4.14
N TYR A 155 6.76 -4.01 -3.28
CA TYR A 155 5.60 -4.53 -2.54
C TYR A 155 4.44 -4.89 -3.47
N VAL A 156 4.12 -4.04 -4.44
CA VAL A 156 3.09 -4.33 -5.45
C VAL A 156 3.46 -5.57 -6.27
N ARG A 157 4.73 -5.72 -6.65
CA ARG A 157 5.22 -6.90 -7.35
C ARG A 157 5.06 -8.16 -6.49
N GLN A 158 5.46 -8.11 -5.22
CA GLN A 158 5.26 -9.23 -4.28
C GLN A 158 3.79 -9.63 -4.18
N LEU A 159 2.87 -8.67 -4.05
CA LEU A 159 1.43 -8.94 -4.00
C LEU A 159 0.90 -9.56 -5.30
N ARG A 160 1.34 -9.07 -6.47
CA ARG A 160 0.98 -9.66 -7.77
C ARG A 160 1.55 -11.06 -7.99
N CYS A 161 2.67 -11.37 -7.35
CA CYS A 161 3.28 -12.70 -7.39
C CYS A 161 2.65 -13.68 -6.40
N LEU A 162 1.80 -13.21 -5.47
CA LEU A 162 1.01 -14.10 -4.61
C LEU A 162 0.00 -14.85 -5.48
N LYS A 163 0.38 -16.05 -5.93
CA LYS A 163 -0.52 -16.95 -6.63
C LYS A 163 -1.37 -17.68 -5.60
N ALA A 164 -2.68 -17.52 -5.71
CA ALA A 164 -3.61 -18.42 -5.05
C ALA A 164 -3.45 -19.82 -5.66
N SER A 165 -3.74 -20.87 -4.88
CA SER A 165 -3.83 -22.23 -5.44
C SER A 165 -4.82 -22.21 -6.61
N PRO A 166 -4.59 -22.96 -7.70
CA PRO A 166 -5.53 -23.05 -8.83
C PRO A 166 -6.97 -23.43 -8.43
N THR A 167 -7.12 -24.06 -7.26
CA THR A 167 -8.40 -24.47 -6.67
C THR A 167 -9.08 -23.37 -5.84
N THR A 168 -8.43 -22.21 -5.67
CA THR A 168 -8.97 -21.11 -4.87
C THR A 168 -9.93 -20.30 -5.74
N PRO A 169 -11.20 -20.13 -5.34
CA PRO A 169 -12.14 -19.34 -6.11
C PRO A 169 -11.72 -17.86 -6.16
N PRO A 170 -12.03 -17.14 -7.24
CA PRO A 170 -11.80 -15.70 -7.30
C PRO A 170 -12.69 -15.00 -6.27
N GLY A 171 -12.12 -14.05 -5.53
CA GLY A 171 -12.86 -13.29 -4.52
C GLY A 171 -12.09 -13.10 -3.22
N PRO A 172 -12.78 -12.69 -2.14
CA PRO A 172 -12.19 -12.54 -0.82
C PRO A 172 -11.72 -13.90 -0.30
N LEU A 173 -10.61 -13.92 0.44
CA LEU A 173 -10.10 -15.15 1.03
C LEU A 173 -10.99 -15.57 2.20
N SER A 174 -11.72 -16.67 2.02
CA SER A 174 -12.63 -17.25 3.01
C SER A 174 -12.36 -18.75 3.14
N VAL A 175 -12.50 -19.28 4.36
CA VAL A 175 -12.45 -20.73 4.61
C VAL A 175 -13.68 -21.48 4.08
N GLN A 176 -14.79 -20.78 3.86
CA GLN A 176 -16.07 -21.36 3.44
C GLN A 176 -16.27 -21.39 1.91
N GLY A 177 -15.29 -20.91 1.14
CA GLY A 177 -15.35 -20.88 -0.32
C GLY A 177 -15.63 -19.49 -0.89
N PRO A 178 -16.18 -19.41 -2.12
CA PRO A 178 -16.41 -18.13 -2.79
C PRO A 178 -17.40 -17.27 -2.00
N ARG A 179 -17.07 -15.99 -1.80
CA ARG A 179 -17.93 -15.00 -1.15
C ARG A 179 -18.43 -13.96 -2.12
N THR A 180 -19.56 -13.35 -1.79
CA THR A 180 -20.11 -12.23 -2.55
C THR A 180 -19.28 -10.96 -2.30
N CYS A 181 -18.60 -10.48 -3.34
CA CYS A 181 -17.97 -9.16 -3.32
C CYS A 181 -19.00 -8.09 -3.67
N GLU A 182 -19.53 -7.41 -2.67
CA GLU A 182 -20.25 -6.15 -2.91
C GLU A 182 -19.24 -5.03 -3.16
N SER A 183 -19.00 -4.71 -4.43
CA SER A 183 -18.22 -3.54 -4.80
C SER A 183 -19.14 -2.31 -4.82
N PRO A 184 -18.78 -1.19 -4.15
CA PRO A 184 -19.51 0.09 -4.26
C PRO A 184 -19.54 0.68 -5.68
N ILE A 185 -18.89 0.03 -6.65
CA ILE A 185 -18.73 0.47 -8.04
C ILE A 185 -19.98 0.14 -8.89
N SER A 186 -20.98 -0.56 -8.35
CA SER A 186 -22.22 -0.86 -9.07
C SER A 186 -23.24 0.30 -9.10
N VAL A 187 -22.79 1.57 -9.18
CA VAL A 187 -23.58 2.70 -9.70
C VAL A 187 -22.62 3.76 -10.29
N ARG A 188 -22.77 4.02 -11.60
CA ARG A 188 -22.26 5.18 -12.37
C ARG A 188 -20.75 5.25 -12.58
N SER A 189 -20.34 4.70 -13.72
CA SER A 189 -19.08 4.98 -14.42
C SER A 189 -18.72 6.48 -14.38
N SER A 190 -17.75 6.83 -13.54
CA SER A 190 -16.98 8.06 -13.67
C SER A 190 -15.51 7.66 -13.89
N PRO A 191 -14.87 8.06 -15.00
CA PRO A 191 -13.57 7.52 -15.48
C PRO A 191 -12.33 7.71 -14.58
N TRP A 192 -12.46 8.24 -13.37
CA TRP A 192 -11.34 8.79 -12.63
C TRP A 192 -10.77 7.89 -11.52
N THR A 193 -11.44 6.79 -11.15
CA THR A 193 -11.06 6.01 -9.95
C THR A 193 -10.05 4.88 -10.21
N ILE A 194 -9.87 4.42 -11.46
CA ILE A 194 -8.80 3.45 -11.81
C ILE A 194 -7.43 4.15 -11.96
N ARG A 195 -7.35 5.46 -11.71
CA ARG A 195 -6.08 6.20 -11.85
C ARG A 195 -5.15 6.10 -10.64
N LEU A 196 -5.55 5.48 -9.52
CA LEU A 196 -4.68 5.38 -8.34
C LEU A 196 -3.61 4.29 -8.44
N VAL A 197 -3.79 3.26 -9.27
CA VAL A 197 -2.74 2.24 -9.53
C VAL A 197 -1.84 2.63 -10.71
N CYS A 198 -2.30 3.46 -11.65
CA CYS A 198 -1.45 4.07 -12.69
C CYS A 198 -0.78 5.38 -12.26
N GLY A 199 -1.37 6.13 -11.30
CA GLY A 199 -0.90 7.44 -10.89
C GLY A 199 0.42 7.44 -10.11
N THR A 200 0.80 6.30 -9.51
CA THR A 200 2.14 6.13 -8.90
C THR A 200 3.26 6.18 -9.94
N PHE A 201 2.97 5.81 -11.20
CA PHE A 201 3.93 5.91 -12.30
C PHE A 201 4.05 7.35 -12.83
N ASP A 202 2.94 8.09 -12.93
CA ASP A 202 2.95 9.53 -13.29
C ASP A 202 3.75 10.36 -12.26
N LEU A 203 3.68 9.99 -10.97
CA LEU A 203 4.44 10.66 -9.91
C LEU A 203 5.94 10.32 -9.95
N PHE A 204 6.29 9.07 -10.26
CA PHE A 204 7.68 8.66 -10.52
C PHE A 204 8.24 9.41 -11.73
N GLN A 205 7.44 9.55 -12.79
CA GLN A 205 7.82 10.27 -14.00
C GLN A 205 8.01 11.77 -13.77
N ARG A 206 7.13 12.41 -12.98
CA ARG A 206 7.31 13.81 -12.53
C ARG A 206 8.52 13.98 -11.62
N MET A 207 8.84 13.00 -10.78
CA MET A 207 10.03 13.06 -9.91
C MET A 207 11.33 12.88 -10.70
N VAL A 208 11.36 11.99 -11.71
CA VAL A 208 12.52 11.81 -12.60
C VAL A 208 12.71 13.03 -13.51
N GLN A 209 11.64 13.60 -14.06
CA GLN A 209 11.71 14.78 -14.94
C GLN A 209 12.06 16.07 -14.19
N ASN A 210 11.60 16.25 -12.94
CA ASN A 210 11.92 17.45 -12.15
C ASN A 210 13.18 17.30 -11.28
N GLY A 211 13.64 16.08 -11.02
CA GLY A 211 14.86 15.80 -10.24
C GLY A 211 16.13 15.77 -11.09
N ILE A 212 16.03 15.45 -12.38
CA ILE A 212 17.12 15.64 -13.35
C ILE A 212 17.00 17.07 -13.89
N GLY A 213 17.36 18.04 -13.05
CA GLY A 213 17.67 19.39 -13.50
C GLY A 213 18.90 19.37 -14.39
N LEU A 214 18.75 18.93 -15.64
CA LEU A 214 19.66 19.32 -16.71
C LEU A 214 19.46 20.82 -16.88
N GLY A 215 20.34 21.58 -16.21
CA GLY A 215 20.45 23.01 -16.40
C GLY A 215 20.70 23.30 -17.87
N SER A 216 19.65 23.68 -18.59
CA SER A 216 19.78 24.38 -19.86
C SER A 216 20.05 25.85 -19.56
N SER A 217 21.27 26.12 -19.08
CA SER A 217 21.87 27.43 -19.25
C SER A 217 22.12 27.64 -20.74
N SER A 218 21.16 28.24 -21.45
CA SER A 218 21.38 28.80 -22.79
C SER A 218 21.05 30.29 -22.80
N ARG A 219 21.94 31.04 -22.16
CA ARG A 219 22.59 32.25 -22.68
C ARG A 219 22.01 32.80 -24.00
N ARG A 220 21.14 33.81 -23.94
CA ARG A 220 21.06 34.83 -25.00
C ARG A 220 21.67 36.14 -24.51
N ARG A 221 22.84 36.39 -25.09
CA ARG A 221 23.64 37.60 -24.99
C ARG A 221 22.94 38.70 -25.80
N SER A 222 22.82 39.88 -25.22
CA SER A 222 22.51 41.12 -25.93
C SER A 222 23.77 41.58 -26.69
N VAL A 223 23.67 41.79 -28.01
CA VAL A 223 24.51 42.61 -28.91
C VAL A 223 23.64 42.79 -30.17
N GLU A 224 22.96 43.92 -30.39
CA GLU A 224 23.45 45.21 -30.93
C GLU A 224 23.77 45.18 -32.46
N GLU A 225 23.07 46.07 -33.16
CA GLU A 225 23.46 46.84 -34.37
C GLU A 225 23.04 46.47 -35.82
N ARG A 226 22.67 47.58 -36.51
CA ARG A 226 22.50 47.95 -37.93
C ARG A 226 21.13 47.72 -38.61
N VAL A 227 20.33 48.75 -38.90
CA VAL A 227 20.51 49.99 -39.73
C VAL A 227 20.50 49.70 -41.24
N ILE A 228 19.38 50.15 -41.86
CA ILE A 228 19.15 50.63 -43.25
C ILE A 228 19.32 49.64 -44.42
N ARG A 229 18.19 49.27 -45.04
CA ARG A 229 17.73 49.81 -46.34
C ARG A 229 16.23 49.60 -46.52
#